data_AF-A0A924Y096-F1
#
_entry.id   AF-A0A924Y096-F1
#
_cell.length_a   1.000
_cell.length_b   1.000
_cell.length_c   1.000
_cell.angle_alpha   90.00
_cell.angle_beta   90.00
_cell.angle_gamma   90.00
#
_symmetry.space_group_name_H-M   'P 1'
#
loop_
_entity.id
_entity.type
_entity.pdbx_description
1 polymer ?
#
loop_
_entity_poly.entity_id
_entity_poly.type
_entity_poly.pdbx_seq_one_letter_code
_entity_poly.pdbx_strand_id
1 'polypeptide(L)'
;AAPVPARNGWLTEQFVRGANAPNGTVELLVDNAVRALAASGAEYVTMGLVPLSSHSRYTAYRNPFWLRFVLAWIRAHGRRFYNFAGLESFKTKFNPDTWEPIYAVSKERHFSVGTLYAVADAFSDRSPASMLLRGAGKAIREEWRRINGARQQRSQECPVSSTE
;
A
#
# COMPACT_ATOMS: atom_id res chain seq x y z
N ALA A 1 13.44 -19.72 0.03
CA ALA A 1 11.97 -19.94 -0.03
C ALA A 1 11.56 -20.70 1.22
N ALA A 2 10.37 -20.46 1.74
CA ALA A 2 9.82 -21.19 2.89
C ALA A 2 8.85 -22.29 2.39
N PRO A 3 8.87 -23.51 2.97
CA PRO A 3 7.96 -24.56 2.54
C PRO A 3 6.52 -24.30 3.00
N VAL A 4 5.55 -24.77 2.21
CA VAL A 4 4.11 -24.82 2.50
C VAL A 4 3.68 -26.29 2.45
N PRO A 5 3.95 -27.10 3.51
CA PRO A 5 3.85 -28.55 3.45
C PRO A 5 2.44 -29.05 3.09
N ALA A 6 1.41 -28.39 3.61
CA ALA A 6 0.01 -28.76 3.38
C ALA A 6 -0.45 -28.64 1.91
N ARG A 7 0.32 -27.98 1.05
CA ARG A 7 0.00 -27.78 -0.38
C ARG A 7 1.12 -28.27 -1.30
N ASN A 8 2.05 -29.09 -0.80
CA ASN A 8 3.25 -29.52 -1.53
C ASN A 8 3.92 -28.35 -2.30
N GLY A 9 4.11 -27.22 -1.61
CA GLY A 9 4.48 -25.98 -2.28
C GLY A 9 5.41 -25.09 -1.49
N TRP A 10 5.67 -23.90 -2.04
CA TRP A 10 6.70 -23.00 -1.55
C TRP A 10 6.26 -21.53 -1.59
N LEU A 11 6.73 -20.76 -0.61
CA LEU A 11 6.55 -19.32 -0.50
C LEU A 11 7.88 -18.60 -0.77
N THR A 12 7.86 -17.65 -1.70
CA THR A 12 8.96 -16.76 -2.02
C THR A 12 8.68 -15.35 -1.49
N GLU A 13 9.44 -14.92 -0.48
CA GLU A 13 9.20 -13.64 0.21
C GLU A 13 10.25 -12.57 -0.12
N GLN A 14 11.51 -12.98 -0.23
CA GLN A 14 12.63 -12.04 -0.35
C GLN A 14 13.23 -12.08 -1.76
N PHE A 15 13.15 -10.94 -2.43
CA PHE A 15 13.72 -10.71 -3.76
C PHE A 15 14.85 -9.68 -3.64
N VAL A 16 16.03 -10.14 -3.25
CA VAL A 16 17.18 -9.25 -3.07
C VAL A 16 17.83 -8.98 -4.42
N ARG A 17 18.10 -7.70 -4.72
CA ARG A 17 18.90 -7.29 -5.88
C ARG A 17 19.91 -6.23 -5.48
N GLY A 18 21.08 -6.25 -6.12
CA GLY A 18 22.06 -5.17 -6.00
C GLY A 18 21.57 -3.87 -6.65
N ALA A 19 22.12 -2.73 -6.20
CA ALA A 19 21.77 -1.42 -6.75
C ALA A 19 22.04 -1.32 -8.27
N ASN A 20 23.13 -1.95 -8.73
CA ASN A 20 23.56 -1.98 -10.12
C ASN A 20 23.02 -3.18 -10.91
N ALA A 21 22.12 -3.98 -10.32
CA ALA A 21 21.53 -5.11 -11.02
C ALA A 21 20.67 -4.60 -12.20
N PRO A 22 20.82 -5.18 -13.42
CA PRO A 22 19.99 -4.83 -14.56
C PRO A 22 18.48 -4.97 -14.29
N ASN A 23 17.67 -4.22 -15.02
CA ASN A 23 16.22 -4.43 -15.02
C ASN A 23 15.92 -5.85 -15.51
N GLY A 24 14.98 -6.54 -14.86
CA GLY A 24 14.67 -7.93 -15.17
C GLY A 24 15.45 -8.95 -14.33
N THR A 25 16.45 -8.55 -13.52
CA THR A 25 17.20 -9.51 -12.69
C THR A 25 16.31 -10.24 -11.70
N VAL A 26 15.36 -9.53 -11.06
CA VAL A 26 14.44 -10.18 -10.12
C VAL A 26 13.47 -11.09 -10.86
N GLU A 27 12.96 -10.66 -12.01
CA GLU A 27 12.11 -11.49 -12.86
C GLU A 27 12.80 -12.80 -13.28
N LEU A 28 14.06 -12.72 -13.71
CA LEU A 28 14.88 -13.88 -14.05
C LEU A 28 15.15 -14.77 -12.83
N LEU A 29 15.42 -14.18 -11.67
CA LEU A 29 15.63 -14.92 -10.42
C LEU A 29 14.38 -15.72 -10.04
N VAL A 30 13.20 -15.11 -10.12
CA VAL A 30 11.93 -15.76 -9.80
C VAL A 30 11.62 -16.88 -10.81
N ASP A 31 11.80 -16.66 -12.11
CA ASP A 31 11.61 -17.70 -13.14
C ASP A 31 12.52 -18.92 -12.87
N ASN A 32 13.82 -18.69 -12.63
CA ASN A 32 14.75 -19.78 -12.30
C ASN A 32 14.35 -20.52 -11.02
N ALA A 33 13.95 -19.78 -9.97
CA ALA A 33 13.52 -20.39 -8.72
C ALA A 33 12.28 -21.26 -8.91
N VAL A 34 11.27 -20.79 -9.64
CA VAL A 34 10.05 -21.57 -9.92
C VAL A 34 10.38 -22.84 -10.72
N ARG A 35 11.23 -22.75 -11.75
CA ARG A 35 11.67 -23.92 -12.53
C ARG A 35 12.40 -24.95 -11.67
N ALA A 36 13.32 -24.50 -10.80
CA ALA A 36 14.06 -25.38 -9.91
C ALA A 36 13.12 -26.07 -8.89
N LEU A 37 12.15 -25.34 -8.35
CA LEU A 37 11.15 -25.89 -7.44
C LEU A 37 10.24 -26.91 -8.15
N ALA A 38 9.80 -26.61 -9.38
CA ALA A 38 9.02 -27.55 -10.18
C ALA A 38 9.81 -28.83 -10.48
N ALA A 39 11.10 -28.72 -10.82
CA ALA A 39 11.98 -29.88 -11.01
C ALA A 39 12.17 -30.71 -9.73
N SER A 40 12.02 -30.10 -8.54
CA SER A 40 12.03 -30.79 -7.25
C SER A 40 10.67 -31.41 -6.85
N GLY A 41 9.65 -31.32 -7.71
CA GLY A 41 8.32 -31.87 -7.47
C GLY A 41 7.35 -30.96 -6.72
N ALA A 42 7.63 -29.64 -6.66
CA ALA A 42 6.68 -28.69 -6.09
C ALA A 42 5.46 -28.50 -7.01
N GLU A 43 4.26 -28.56 -6.43
CA GLU A 43 2.99 -28.35 -7.15
C GLU A 43 2.52 -26.90 -7.10
N TYR A 44 3.06 -26.12 -6.16
CA TYR A 44 2.59 -24.77 -5.87
C TYR A 44 3.75 -23.86 -5.50
N VAL A 45 3.75 -22.65 -6.07
CA VAL A 45 4.63 -21.56 -5.64
C VAL A 45 3.80 -20.29 -5.47
N THR A 46 3.99 -19.60 -4.36
CA THR A 46 3.37 -18.30 -4.09
C THR A 46 4.41 -17.24 -3.82
N MET A 47 4.16 -16.05 -4.35
CA MET A 47 4.95 -14.84 -4.07
C MET A 47 4.41 -14.08 -2.84
N GLY A 48 3.50 -14.69 -2.08
CA GLY A 48 2.85 -14.09 -0.93
C GLY A 48 1.78 -13.06 -1.30
N LEU A 49 1.32 -12.33 -0.29
CA LEU A 49 0.14 -11.47 -0.40
C LEU A 49 0.36 -10.18 -1.21
N VAL A 50 -0.71 -9.67 -1.82
CA VAL A 50 -0.79 -8.31 -2.37
C VAL A 50 -1.94 -7.61 -1.67
N PRO A 51 -1.66 -6.70 -0.72
CA PRO A 51 -2.73 -6.00 -0.02
C PRO A 51 -3.55 -5.17 -1.01
N LEU A 52 -4.86 -5.14 -0.80
CA LEU A 52 -5.78 -4.31 -1.59
C LEU A 52 -5.72 -4.58 -3.10
N SER A 53 -5.38 -5.80 -3.52
CA SER A 53 -5.35 -6.19 -4.94
C SER A 53 -6.71 -5.97 -5.62
N SER A 54 -6.67 -5.48 -6.85
CA SER A 54 -7.84 -5.32 -7.72
C SER A 54 -8.33 -6.64 -8.33
N HIS A 55 -7.53 -7.71 -8.24
CA HIS A 55 -7.84 -9.02 -8.80
C HIS A 55 -8.87 -9.80 -7.95
N SER A 56 -9.07 -9.43 -6.67
CA SER A 56 -10.07 -10.06 -5.81
C SER A 56 -11.45 -9.43 -6.04
N ARG A 57 -12.23 -10.02 -6.96
CA ARG A 57 -13.63 -9.59 -7.21
C ARG A 57 -14.61 -10.04 -6.10
N TYR A 58 -14.23 -11.06 -5.31
CA TYR A 58 -15.12 -11.75 -4.37
C TYR A 58 -15.33 -11.04 -3.02
N THR A 59 -14.45 -10.12 -2.62
CA THR A 59 -14.44 -9.58 -1.24
C THR A 59 -15.13 -8.22 -1.08
N ALA A 60 -15.41 -7.51 -2.17
CA ALA A 60 -16.00 -6.17 -2.10
C ALA A 60 -17.44 -6.14 -1.57
N TYR A 61 -18.20 -7.23 -1.68
CA TYR A 61 -19.64 -7.22 -1.36
C TYR A 61 -19.99 -7.60 0.09
N ARG A 62 -19.05 -8.19 0.85
CA ARG A 62 -19.28 -8.58 2.26
C ARG A 62 -18.80 -7.55 3.28
N ASN A 63 -17.96 -6.61 2.86
CA ASN A 63 -17.42 -5.60 3.77
C ASN A 63 -18.40 -4.43 3.96
N PRO A 64 -18.48 -3.84 5.18
CA PRO A 64 -19.24 -2.63 5.42
C PRO A 64 -18.87 -1.52 4.44
N PHE A 65 -19.84 -0.68 4.06
CA PHE A 65 -19.63 0.39 3.08
C PHE A 65 -18.48 1.33 3.47
N TRP A 66 -18.42 1.72 4.76
CA TRP A 66 -17.34 2.58 5.27
C TRP A 66 -15.97 1.93 5.09
N LEU A 67 -15.85 0.62 5.32
CA LEU A 67 -14.59 -0.11 5.22
C LEU A 67 -14.14 -0.17 3.77
N ARG A 68 -15.06 -0.45 2.84
CA ARG A 68 -14.77 -0.43 1.40
C ARG A 68 -14.23 0.92 0.95
N PHE A 69 -14.86 2.02 1.40
CA PHE A 69 -14.44 3.37 1.07
C PHE A 69 -13.03 3.67 1.60
N VAL A 70 -12.77 3.36 2.87
CA VAL A 70 -11.45 3.57 3.50
C VAL A 70 -10.37 2.77 2.77
N LEU A 71 -10.60 1.49 2.48
CA LEU A 71 -9.63 0.65 1.77
C LEU A 71 -9.38 1.14 0.34
N ALA A 72 -10.42 1.58 -0.38
CA ALA A 72 -10.28 2.18 -1.71
C ALA A 72 -9.48 3.50 -1.66
N TRP A 73 -9.75 4.34 -0.66
CA TRP A 73 -9.02 5.59 -0.45
C TRP A 73 -7.54 5.33 -0.14
N ILE A 74 -7.24 4.35 0.74
CA ILE A 74 -5.87 3.93 1.05
C ILE A 74 -5.16 3.39 -0.19
N ARG A 75 -5.83 2.59 -1.03
CA ARG A 75 -5.22 2.11 -2.28
C ARG A 75 -4.85 3.27 -3.21
N ALA A 76 -5.73 4.27 -3.34
CA ALA A 76 -5.52 5.42 -4.22
C ALA A 76 -4.44 6.39 -3.69
N HIS A 77 -4.46 6.70 -2.39
CA HIS A 77 -3.62 7.75 -1.79
C HIS A 77 -2.44 7.23 -0.97
N GLY A 78 -2.44 5.93 -0.65
CA GLY A 78 -1.44 5.26 0.17
C GLY A 78 -0.11 5.02 -0.54
N ARG A 79 0.03 5.38 -1.82
CA ARG A 79 1.29 5.27 -2.59
C ARG A 79 2.48 5.94 -1.90
N ARG A 80 2.23 6.99 -1.11
CA ARG A 80 3.26 7.68 -0.31
C ARG A 80 3.85 6.80 0.79
N PHE A 81 3.10 5.81 1.26
CA PHE A 81 3.49 4.91 2.35
C PHE A 81 3.87 3.52 1.82
N TYR A 82 3.14 3.01 0.82
CA TYR A 82 3.41 1.72 0.19
C TYR A 82 2.90 1.67 -1.25
N ASN A 83 3.73 1.18 -2.19
CA ASN A 83 3.36 1.10 -3.61
C ASN A 83 2.62 -0.21 -3.93
N PHE A 84 1.35 -0.31 -3.52
CA PHE A 84 0.50 -1.48 -3.77
C PHE A 84 0.36 -1.80 -5.27
N ALA A 85 0.14 -0.78 -6.10
CA ALA A 85 -0.04 -0.94 -7.54
C ALA A 85 1.22 -1.48 -8.24
N GLY A 86 2.41 -1.04 -7.81
CA GLY A 86 3.67 -1.56 -8.33
C GLY A 86 3.92 -3.01 -7.93
N LEU A 87 3.65 -3.36 -6.66
CA LEU A 87 3.75 -4.75 -6.19
C LEU A 87 2.78 -5.68 -6.95
N GLU A 88 1.53 -5.24 -7.10
CA GLU A 88 0.51 -5.97 -7.85
C GLU A 88 0.95 -6.16 -9.31
N SER A 89 1.33 -5.08 -9.98
CA SER A 89 1.82 -5.13 -11.37
C SER A 89 3.00 -6.09 -11.51
N PHE A 90 3.97 -6.04 -10.60
CA PHE A 90 5.12 -6.94 -10.60
C PHE A 90 4.68 -8.40 -10.52
N LYS A 91 3.80 -8.76 -9.58
CA LYS A 91 3.33 -10.16 -9.45
C LYS A 91 2.44 -10.61 -10.60
N THR A 92 1.64 -9.71 -11.18
CA THR A 92 0.82 -10.00 -12.37
C THR A 92 1.66 -10.35 -13.59
N LYS A 93 2.88 -9.81 -13.74
CA LYS A 93 3.77 -10.13 -14.88
C LYS A 93 4.06 -11.63 -15.03
N PHE A 94 4.05 -12.37 -13.92
CA PHE A 94 4.31 -13.81 -13.91
C PHE A 94 3.08 -14.64 -14.28
N ASN A 95 1.95 -14.00 -14.58
CA ASN A 95 0.69 -14.65 -14.95
C ASN A 95 0.30 -15.81 -14.01
N PRO A 96 0.07 -15.52 -12.70
CA PRO A 96 -0.23 -16.56 -11.73
C PRO A 96 -1.53 -17.30 -12.09
N ASP A 97 -1.56 -18.62 -11.86
CA ASP A 97 -2.72 -19.45 -12.16
C ASP A 97 -3.98 -19.03 -11.40
N THR A 98 -3.81 -18.52 -10.17
CA THR A 98 -4.94 -18.12 -9.31
C THR A 98 -4.58 -16.96 -8.39
N TRP A 99 -5.56 -16.09 -8.15
CA TRP A 99 -5.54 -15.09 -7.09
C TRP A 99 -6.46 -15.52 -5.94
N GLU A 100 -5.87 -15.91 -4.81
CA GLU A 100 -6.63 -16.32 -3.63
C GLU A 100 -6.90 -15.13 -2.68
N PRO A 101 -8.14 -14.94 -2.20
CA PRO A 101 -8.44 -13.92 -1.20
C PRO A 101 -7.90 -14.31 0.18
N ILE A 102 -7.27 -13.36 0.88
CA ILE A 102 -6.84 -13.49 2.27
C ILE A 102 -7.77 -12.66 3.15
N TYR A 103 -8.25 -13.26 4.23
CA TYR A 103 -9.24 -12.65 5.13
C TYR A 103 -8.61 -12.25 6.45
N ALA A 104 -8.97 -11.07 6.94
CA ALA A 104 -8.74 -10.69 8.33
C ALA A 104 -9.94 -11.14 9.16
N VAL A 105 -9.68 -11.89 10.23
CA VAL A 105 -10.70 -12.40 11.16
C VAL A 105 -10.53 -11.76 12.52
N SER A 106 -11.62 -11.28 13.10
CA SER A 106 -11.66 -10.63 14.41
C SER A 106 -12.71 -11.27 15.31
N LYS A 107 -12.51 -11.20 16.63
CA LYS A 107 -13.50 -11.68 17.61
C LYS A 107 -14.77 -10.82 17.67
N GLU A 108 -14.73 -9.62 17.10
CA GLU A 108 -15.86 -8.70 17.07
C GLU A 108 -16.95 -9.19 16.11
N ARG A 109 -18.22 -8.91 16.42
CA ARG A 109 -19.36 -9.21 15.54
C ARG A 109 -19.30 -8.38 14.25
N HIS A 110 -18.76 -7.17 14.32
CA HIS A 110 -18.50 -6.30 13.18
C HIS A 110 -17.09 -5.77 13.27
N PHE A 111 -16.37 -5.79 12.16
CA PHE A 111 -15.00 -5.29 12.08
C PHE A 111 -14.97 -3.80 12.48
N SER A 112 -14.26 -3.45 13.55
CA SER A 112 -14.18 -2.08 14.05
C SER A 112 -13.04 -1.28 13.42
N VAL A 113 -13.12 0.05 13.54
CA VAL A 113 -12.01 0.95 13.18
C VAL A 113 -10.77 0.69 14.04
N GLY A 114 -10.95 0.29 15.30
CA GLY A 114 -9.86 -0.10 16.19
C GLY A 114 -9.12 -1.32 15.68
N THR A 115 -9.84 -2.35 15.23
CA THR A 115 -9.25 -3.53 14.59
C THR A 115 -8.52 -3.16 13.30
N LEU A 116 -9.10 -2.29 12.46
CA LEU A 116 -8.42 -1.81 11.25
C LEU A 116 -7.10 -1.09 11.59
N TYR A 117 -7.12 -0.23 12.61
CA TYR A 117 -5.94 0.48 13.09
C TYR A 117 -4.88 -0.48 13.62
N ALA A 118 -5.26 -1.46 14.44
CA ALA A 118 -4.34 -2.44 14.99
C ALA A 118 -3.67 -3.29 13.89
N VAL A 119 -4.43 -3.68 12.86
CA VAL A 119 -3.87 -4.34 11.67
C VAL A 119 -2.89 -3.40 10.96
N ALA A 120 -3.28 -2.15 10.70
CA ALA A 120 -2.39 -1.20 10.05
C ALA A 120 -1.09 -0.95 10.83
N ASP A 121 -1.18 -0.85 12.16
CA ASP A 121 -0.05 -0.66 13.07
C ASP A 121 0.88 -1.87 13.06
N ALA A 122 0.34 -3.10 13.15
CA ALA A 122 1.14 -4.32 13.09
C ALA A 122 1.89 -4.52 11.76
N PHE A 123 1.33 -4.03 10.65
CA PHE A 123 1.95 -4.12 9.31
C PHE A 123 2.85 -2.93 8.97
N SER A 124 2.85 -1.87 9.78
CA SER A 124 3.65 -0.67 9.54
C SER A 124 4.80 -0.63 10.52
N ASP A 125 6.05 -0.60 10.04
CA ASP A 125 7.26 -0.36 10.88
C ASP A 125 7.25 0.98 11.65
N ARG A 126 6.19 1.79 11.52
CA ARG A 126 5.97 3.05 12.23
C ARG A 126 4.48 3.24 12.55
N SER A 127 4.21 3.69 13.77
CA SER A 127 2.84 3.96 14.25
C SER A 127 2.06 4.88 13.30
N PRO A 128 0.91 4.45 12.75
CA PRO A 128 0.04 5.26 11.89
C PRO A 128 -0.41 6.58 12.55
N ALA A 129 -0.54 6.61 13.88
CA ALA A 129 -0.89 7.82 14.63
C ALA A 129 0.17 8.93 14.50
N SER A 130 1.46 8.56 14.51
CA SER A 130 2.57 9.52 14.33
C SER A 130 2.57 10.16 12.94
N MET A 131 2.00 9.49 11.95
CA MET A 131 1.90 9.98 10.57
C MET A 131 0.74 10.95 10.39
N LEU A 132 -0.41 10.68 11.00
CA LEU A 132 -1.54 11.62 11.01
C LEU A 132 -1.16 12.93 11.72
N LEU A 133 -0.44 12.84 12.84
CA LEU A 133 0.09 14.00 13.57
C LEU A 133 1.03 14.86 12.70
N ARG A 134 1.89 14.23 11.89
CA ARG A 134 2.77 14.96 10.96
C ARG A 134 2.03 15.52 9.74
N GLY A 135 1.02 14.82 9.24
CA GLY A 135 0.14 15.29 8.18
C GLY A 135 -0.62 16.55 8.61
N ALA A 136 -1.23 16.52 9.79
CA ALA A 136 -1.87 17.67 10.40
C ALA A 136 -0.89 18.82 10.66
N GLY A 137 0.30 18.53 11.20
CA GLY A 137 1.32 19.55 11.43
C GLY A 137 1.85 20.20 10.14
N LYS A 138 1.82 19.52 9.00
CA LYS A 138 2.21 20.08 7.70
C LYS A 138 1.10 20.95 7.11
N ALA A 139 -0.15 20.49 7.20
CA ALA A 139 -1.32 21.25 6.77
C ALA A 139 -1.49 22.54 7.60
N ILE A 140 -1.36 22.47 8.93
CA ILE A 140 -1.42 23.64 9.82
C ILE A 140 -0.32 24.65 9.47
N ARG A 141 0.89 24.18 9.13
CA ARG A 141 2.02 25.03 8.77
C ARG A 141 1.86 25.69 7.40
N GLU A 142 1.25 25.00 6.44
CA GLU A 142 0.90 25.54 5.13
C GLU A 142 -0.22 26.58 5.26
N GLU A 143 -1.25 26.32 6.07
CA GLU A 143 -2.32 27.27 6.37
C GLU A 143 -1.79 28.52 7.10
N TRP A 144 -0.89 28.34 8.09
CA TRP A 144 -0.24 29.45 8.80
C TRP A 144 0.63 30.32 7.89
N ARG A 145 1.36 29.74 6.94
CA ARG A 145 2.13 30.51 5.95
C ARG A 145 1.22 31.28 5.01
N ARG A 146 0.07 30.71 4.64
CA ARG A 146 -0.92 31.37 3.77
C ARG A 146 -1.58 32.56 4.48
N ILE A 147 -1.94 32.41 5.75
CA ILE A 147 -2.49 33.49 6.58
C ILE A 147 -1.46 34.59 6.84
N ASN A 148 -0.20 34.23 7.15
CA ASN A 148 0.85 35.22 7.39
C ASN A 148 1.33 35.92 6.10
N GLY A 149 1.32 35.24 4.95
CA GLY A 149 1.60 35.83 3.65
C GLY A 149 0.50 36.82 3.19
N ALA A 150 -0.77 36.55 3.50
CA ALA A 150 -1.89 37.44 3.18
C ALA A 150 -1.87 38.77 3.97
N ARG A 151 -1.17 38.82 5.11
CA ARG A 151 -0.97 40.07 5.88
C ARG A 151 0.03 41.03 5.24
N GLN A 152 0.90 40.55 4.35
CA GLN A 152 1.98 41.36 3.77
C GLN A 152 1.56 42.09 2.49
N GLN A 153 0.54 41.59 1.78
CA GLN A 153 -0.04 42.25 0.60
C GLN A 153 -1.06 43.36 0.93
N ARG A 154 -1.76 43.29 2.08
CA ARG A 154 -2.77 44.30 2.47
C ARG A 154 -2.17 45.65 2.91
N SER A 155 -0.84 45.77 2.99
CA SER A 155 -0.15 47.03 3.28
C SER A 155 0.32 47.79 2.02
N GLN A 156 0.08 47.26 0.81
CA GLN A 156 0.51 47.88 -0.45
C GLN A 156 -0.63 48.45 -1.31
N GLU A 157 -1.90 48.30 -0.93
CA GLU A 157 -3.04 48.89 -1.69
C GLU A 157 -3.57 50.18 -1.05
N CYS A 158 -3.03 51.29 -1.58
CA CYS A 158 -3.60 52.63 -1.82
C CYS A 158 -3.99 53.55 -0.64
N PRO A 159 -3.80 54.87 -0.82
CA PRO A 159 -4.94 55.64 -1.34
C PRO A 159 -4.61 56.50 -2.55
N VAL A 160 -5.51 56.40 -3.52
CA VAL A 160 -6.06 57.45 -4.40
C VAL A 160 -5.51 58.87 -4.14
N SER A 161 -4.85 59.45 -5.15
CA SER A 161 -4.79 60.89 -5.31
C SER A 161 -5.52 61.29 -6.59
N SER A 162 -6.80 61.61 -6.42
CA SER A 162 -7.55 62.50 -7.30
C SER A 162 -7.15 63.93 -6.97
N THR A 163 -6.63 64.69 -7.93
CA THR A 163 -6.91 66.13 -8.14
C THR A 163 -6.15 66.66 -9.35
N GLU A 164 -6.92 67.30 -10.23
CA GLU A 164 -6.60 68.31 -11.25
C GLU A 164 -5.84 67.91 -12.53
#